data_AF-A0A5B8CGH7-F1
#
_entry.id   AF-A0A5B8CGH7-F1
#
_cell.length_a   1.000
_cell.length_b   1.000
_cell.length_c   1.000
_cell.angle_alpha   90.00
_cell.angle_beta   90.00
_cell.angle_gamma   90.00
#
_symmetry.space_group_name_H-M   'P 1'
#
loop_
_entity.id
_entity.type
_entity.pdbx_description
1 polymer ?
#
loop_
_entity_poly.entity_id
_entity_poly.type
_entity_poly.pdbx_seq_one_letter_code
_entity_poly.pdbx_strand_id
1 'polypeptide(L)' 'MVATKFTDSTQLMVADTPPRVGRNRINDPDEKVTARFASGTLARIKAALSDKEPQSEFIRQAVERELARREKK' A
#
# COMPACT_ATOMS: atom_id res chain seq x y z
N MET A 1 -27.33 -31.44 -26.67
CA MET A 1 -26.72 -30.12 -26.90
C MET A 1 -26.49 -29.46 -25.55
N VAL A 2 -25.29 -29.59 -24.96
CA VAL A 2 -24.83 -28.79 -23.81
C VAL A 2 -23.32 -28.60 -23.98
N ALA A 3 -22.91 -27.34 -23.94
CA ALA A 3 -21.60 -26.85 -24.37
C ALA A 3 -20.45 -27.26 -23.43
N THR A 4 -19.35 -27.72 -24.03
CA THR A 4 -18.01 -27.83 -23.44
C THR A 4 -17.51 -26.42 -23.08
N LYS A 5 -17.41 -26.11 -21.79
CA LYS A 5 -16.68 -24.92 -21.34
C LYS A 5 -15.21 -25.27 -21.17
N PHE A 6 -14.42 -24.94 -22.19
CA PHE A 6 -12.98 -24.75 -22.05
C PHE A 6 -12.75 -23.55 -21.13
N THR A 7 -12.24 -23.80 -19.92
CA THR A 7 -11.53 -22.80 -19.12
C THR A 7 -10.15 -23.36 -18.86
N ASP A 8 -9.28 -23.12 -19.83
CA ASP A 8 -7.84 -23.35 -19.74
C ASP A 8 -7.29 -22.38 -18.68
N SER A 9 -7.35 -22.80 -17.42
CA SER A 9 -6.83 -22.03 -16.30
C SER A 9 -5.40 -22.45 -16.14
N THR A 10 -4.47 -21.60 -16.59
CA THR A 10 -3.03 -21.71 -16.31
C THR A 10 -2.88 -22.01 -14.83
N GLN A 11 -2.48 -23.24 -14.49
CA GLN A 11 -2.20 -23.61 -13.12
C GLN A 11 -1.01 -22.76 -12.67
N LEU A 12 -1.28 -21.71 -11.90
CA LEU A 12 -0.24 -20.99 -11.17
C LEU A 12 0.29 -21.99 -10.16
N MET A 13 1.46 -22.56 -10.46
CA MET A 13 2.20 -23.42 -9.55
C MET A 13 2.70 -22.56 -8.40
N VAL A 14 1.81 -22.27 -7.44
CA VAL A 14 2.15 -21.57 -6.20
C VAL A 14 2.89 -22.58 -5.33
N ALA A 15 4.15 -22.29 -5.00
CA ALA A 15 4.92 -23.14 -4.12
C ALA A 15 4.20 -23.29 -2.77
N ASP A 16 3.94 -24.54 -2.36
CA ASP A 16 3.26 -24.90 -1.11
C ASP A 16 4.17 -24.80 0.12
N THR A 17 5.39 -24.30 -0.07
CA THR A 17 6.34 -24.05 1.01
C THR A 17 5.94 -22.76 1.73
N PRO A 18 5.50 -22.82 3.00
CA PRO A 18 5.20 -21.60 3.74
C PRO A 18 6.47 -20.74 3.83
N PRO A 19 6.40 -19.44 3.51
CA PRO A 19 7.56 -18.58 3.60
C PRO A 19 8.05 -18.57 5.06
N ARG A 20 9.35 -18.84 5.26
CA ARG A 20 9.98 -18.93 6.60
C ARG A 20 9.83 -17.64 7.44
N VAL A 21 9.54 -16.51 6.79
CA VAL A 21 9.24 -15.23 7.42
C VAL A 21 8.05 -14.59 6.70
N GLY A 22 7.10 -14.04 7.46
CA GLY A 22 5.97 -13.31 6.88
C GLY A 22 6.48 -12.08 6.12
N ARG A 23 6.01 -11.88 4.88
CA ARG A 23 6.30 -10.65 4.14
C ARG A 23 5.51 -9.51 4.79
N ASN A 24 6.18 -8.44 5.23
CA ASN A 24 5.48 -7.25 5.73
C ASN A 24 4.45 -6.80 4.69
N ARG A 25 3.19 -6.76 5.12
CA ARG A 25 2.08 -6.36 4.26
C ARG A 25 2.02 -4.84 4.25
N ILE A 26 2.31 -4.24 3.09
CA ILE A 26 2.21 -2.78 2.90
C ILE A 26 0.75 -2.28 3.10
N ASN A 27 -0.24 -3.17 2.92
CA ASN A 27 -1.66 -2.87 3.05
C ASN A 27 -2.32 -3.72 4.15
N ASP A 28 -1.62 -3.98 5.25
CA ASP A 28 -2.21 -4.73 6.36
C ASP A 28 -3.51 -4.03 6.81
N PRO A 29 -4.67 -4.73 6.83
CA PRO A 29 -5.92 -4.13 7.29
C PRO A 29 -5.84 -3.59 8.72
N ASP A 30 -4.96 -4.16 9.55
CA ASP A 30 -4.78 -3.75 10.95
C ASP A 30 -3.90 -2.47 11.09
N GLU A 31 -3.16 -2.09 10.04
CA GLU A 31 -2.28 -0.90 10.03
C GLU A 31 -2.90 0.29 9.25
N LYS A 32 -4.22 0.44 9.31
CA LYS A 32 -4.94 1.58 8.70
C LYS A 32 -5.46 2.53 9.76
N VAL A 33 -5.01 3.78 9.71
CA VAL A 33 -5.49 4.84 10.61
C VAL A 33 -6.05 6.02 9.81
N THR A 34 -7.11 6.63 10.33
CA THR A 34 -7.67 7.87 9.76
C THR A 34 -7.06 9.07 10.47
N ALA A 35 -6.31 9.90 9.74
CA ALA A 35 -5.73 11.12 10.28
C ALA A 35 -6.66 12.33 10.04
N ARG A 36 -6.85 13.15 11.07
CA ARG A 36 -7.57 14.43 10.96
C ARG A 36 -6.56 15.53 10.64
N PHE A 37 -6.80 16.27 9.56
CA PHE A 37 -6.00 17.42 9.17
C PHE A 37 -6.81 18.71 9.31
N ALA A 38 -6.10 19.83 9.49
CA ALA A 38 -6.71 21.14 9.39
C ALA A 38 -7.29 21.34 7.98
N SER A 39 -8.37 22.13 7.89
CA SER A 39 -9.00 22.47 6.61
C SER A 39 -7.98 23.03 5.61
N GLY A 40 -8.10 22.64 4.35
CA GLY A 40 -7.19 23.05 3.27
C GLY A 40 -5.85 22.29 3.21
N THR A 41 -5.47 21.53 4.23
CA THR A 41 -4.19 20.79 4.22
C THR A 41 -4.13 19.76 3.10
N LEU A 42 -5.22 19.02 2.86
CA LEU A 42 -5.25 18.02 1.78
C LEU A 42 -5.13 18.68 0.40
N ALA A 43 -5.68 19.90 0.22
CA ALA A 43 -5.53 20.66 -1.01
C ALA A 43 -4.08 21.12 -1.20
N ARG A 44 -3.42 21.58 -0.13
CA ARG A 44 -1.99 21.92 -0.13
C ARG A 44 -1.12 20.71 -0.48
N ILE A 45 -1.45 19.53 0.05
CA ILE A 45 -0.75 18.29 -0.28
C ILE A 45 -0.91 18.01 -1.78
N LYS A 46 -2.15 17.98 -2.29
CA LYS A 46 -2.40 17.73 -3.71
C LYS A 46 -1.69 18.70 -4.64
N ALA A 47 -1.62 19.98 -4.27
CA ALA A 47 -0.89 20.99 -5.05
C ALA A 47 0.63 20.82 -5.02
N ALA A 48 1.17 20.10 -4.05
CA ALA A 48 2.61 19.83 -3.92
C ALA A 48 3.05 18.52 -4.60
N LEU A 49 2.11 17.65 -4.97
CA LEU A 49 2.40 16.38 -5.63
C LEU A 49 2.85 16.61 -7.08
N SER A 50 3.83 15.80 -7.52
CA SER A 50 4.23 15.74 -8.92
C SER A 50 3.23 14.93 -9.76
N ASP A 51 3.26 15.08 -11.09
CA ASP A 51 2.39 14.32 -11.98
C ASP A 51 2.59 12.82 -11.76
N LYS A 52 1.51 12.14 -11.34
CA LYS A 52 1.40 10.70 -11.02
C LYS A 52 1.89 10.26 -9.64
N GLU A 53 2.18 11.18 -8.72
CA GLU A 53 2.51 10.81 -7.35
C GLU A 53 1.24 10.50 -6.52
N PRO A 54 1.14 9.31 -5.89
CA PRO A 54 0.01 9.00 -5.04
C PRO A 54 0.10 9.78 -3.72
N GLN A 55 -0.98 10.43 -3.31
CA GLN A 55 -1.06 11.13 -2.03
C GLN A 55 -0.68 10.24 -0.82
N SER A 56 -1.04 8.96 -0.86
CA SER A 56 -0.68 8.00 0.20
C SER A 56 0.82 7.77 0.32
N GLU A 57 1.54 7.82 -0.81
CA GLU A 57 3.00 7.65 -0.84
C GLU A 57 3.68 8.83 -0.18
N PHE A 58 3.26 10.05 -0.54
CA PHE A 58 3.74 11.28 0.07
C PHE A 58 3.54 11.29 1.59
N ILE A 59 2.34 10.92 2.06
CA ILE A 59 2.05 10.86 3.49
C ILE A 59 2.92 9.82 4.18
N ARG A 60 3.10 8.63 3.59
CA ARG A 60 3.95 7.57 4.15
C ARG A 60 5.39 8.06 4.32
N GLN A 61 5.98 8.62 3.26
CA GLN A 61 7.36 9.12 3.30
C GLN A 61 7.54 10.25 4.32
N ALA A 62 6.55 11.14 4.45
CA ALA A 62 6.58 12.20 5.45
C ALA A 62 6.59 11.65 6.88
N VAL A 63 5.82 10.58 7.15
CA VAL A 63 5.78 9.90 8.45
C VAL A 63 7.11 9.18 8.73
N GLU A 64 7.61 8.38 7.79
CA GLU A 64 8.89 7.66 7.95
C GLU A 64 10.05 8.61 8.21
N ARG A 65 10.10 9.75 7.51
CA ARG A 65 11.11 10.79 7.73
C ARG A 65 11.05 11.36 9.16
N GLU A 66 9.84 11.56 9.68
CA GLU A 66 9.64 12.10 11.02
C GLU A 66 9.98 11.06 12.11
N LEU A 67 9.67 9.79 11.90
CA LEU A 67 10.08 8.69 12.78
C LEU A 67 11.60 8.57 12.83
N ALA A 68 12.26 8.47 11.66
CA ALA A 68 13.70 8.40 11.57
C ALA A 68 14.41 9.60 12.21
N ARG A 69 13.78 10.80 12.19
CA ARG A 69 14.30 11.99 12.88
C ARG A 69 14.24 11.85 14.40
N ARG A 70 13.20 11.21 14.94
CA ARG A 70 13.01 11.03 16.39
C ARG A 70 13.85 9.89 16.95
N GLU A 71 14.00 8.81 16.19
CA GLU A 71 14.80 7.64 16.58
C GLU A 71 16.31 7.92 16.59
N LYS A 72 16.76 8.91 15.81
CA LYS A 72 18.17 9.36 15.80
C LYS A 72 18.55 10.26 16.98
N LYS A 73 17.59 10.65 17.84
CA LYS A 73 17.82 11.45 19.04
C LYS A 73 17.89 10.54 20.25
#